data_AF-A0A3P8ITL0-F1
#
_entry.id   AF-A0A3P8ITL0-F1
#
_cell.length_a   1.000
_cell.length_b   1.000
_cell.length_c   1.000
_cell.angle_alpha   90.00
_cell.angle_beta   90.00
_cell.angle_gamma   90.00
#
_symmetry.space_group_name_H-M   'P 1'
#
loop_
_entity.id
_entity.type
_entity.pdbx_description
1 polymer ?
#
loop_
_entity_poly.entity_id
_entity_poly.type
_entity_poly.pdbx_seq_one_letter_code
_entity_poly.pdbx_strand_id
1 'polypeptide(L)'
;MNFEGDIPYPPAAIRCSYDRLQMDAAYLLDNGIYLIMWIGPNISSEWIQAVFNVQNPEHFESEKIYDLCNFDNEISRNLCILLKKVRKNRWHYSRLLVVRPGDKSELWFRRFMVEDRCSGNSISYTEYLCHIHKEVSSLLH
;
A
#
# COMPACT_ATOMS: atom_id res chain seq x y z
N MET A 1 0.58 3.00 -15.87
CA MET A 1 0.79 1.55 -16.07
C MET A 1 -0.34 1.05 -16.96
N ASN A 2 -0.03 0.63 -18.19
CA ASN A 2 -0.94 -0.13 -19.05
C ASN A 2 -0.77 -1.60 -18.65
N PHE A 3 -1.86 -2.33 -18.43
CA PHE A 3 -1.79 -3.73 -17.97
C PHE A 3 -2.35 -4.70 -19.02
N GLU A 4 -2.15 -4.40 -20.30
CA GLU A 4 -2.24 -5.38 -21.36
C GLU A 4 -0.94 -6.19 -21.44
N GLY A 5 -1.03 -7.49 -21.14
CA GLY A 5 0.06 -8.45 -21.36
C GLY A 5 0.84 -8.83 -20.10
N ASP A 6 0.52 -10.02 -19.58
CA ASP A 6 1.41 -10.88 -18.78
C ASP A 6 2.32 -10.20 -17.74
N ILE A 7 1.76 -9.31 -16.92
CA ILE A 7 2.46 -8.91 -15.70
C ILE A 7 2.49 -10.15 -14.80
N PRO A 8 3.68 -10.63 -14.39
CA PRO A 8 3.77 -11.75 -13.47
C PRO A 8 2.93 -11.41 -12.24
N TYR A 9 1.91 -12.22 -12.01
CA TYR A 9 1.02 -12.06 -10.89
C TYR A 9 1.51 -12.95 -9.74
N PRO A 10 1.62 -12.43 -8.51
CA PRO A 10 1.42 -11.03 -8.12
C PRO A 10 2.58 -10.13 -8.57
N PRO A 11 2.35 -8.81 -8.75
CA PRO A 11 3.42 -7.84 -8.95
C PRO A 11 4.52 -7.99 -7.91
N ALA A 12 5.77 -7.68 -8.27
CA ALA A 12 6.90 -7.81 -7.36
C ALA A 12 6.64 -7.05 -6.05
N ALA A 13 6.64 -7.78 -4.93
CA ALA A 13 6.43 -7.18 -3.62
C ALA A 13 7.63 -6.32 -3.23
N ILE A 14 7.36 -5.16 -2.65
CA ILE A 14 8.37 -4.30 -2.03
C ILE A 14 8.38 -4.52 -0.52
N ARG A 15 9.52 -4.18 0.12
CA ARG A 15 9.65 -4.22 1.58
C ARG A 15 8.65 -3.26 2.25
N CYS A 16 8.12 -3.63 3.40
CA CYS A 16 7.18 -2.82 4.19
C CYS A 16 7.91 -1.75 5.00
N SER A 17 8.49 -0.78 4.29
CA SER A 17 9.14 0.41 4.83
C SER A 17 8.65 1.64 4.08
N TYR A 18 8.36 2.71 4.81
CA TYR A 18 7.88 3.98 4.27
C TYR A 18 8.90 4.60 3.30
N ASP A 19 10.20 4.39 3.53
CA ASP A 19 11.28 4.87 2.67
C ASP A 19 11.28 4.22 1.27
N ARG A 20 10.53 3.12 1.09
CA ARG A 20 10.37 2.46 -0.22
C ARG A 20 9.21 3.01 -1.04
N LEU A 21 8.37 3.86 -0.45
CA LEU A 21 7.23 4.46 -1.13
C LEU A 21 7.66 5.68 -1.93
N GLN A 22 7.47 5.64 -3.25
CA GLN A 22 7.72 6.78 -4.13
C GLN A 22 6.55 7.76 -4.11
N MET A 23 6.86 9.05 -4.19
CA MET A 23 5.84 10.11 -4.09
C MET A 23 4.92 10.20 -5.32
N ASP A 24 5.34 9.66 -6.46
CA ASP A 24 4.64 9.68 -7.74
C ASP A 24 3.97 8.33 -8.08
N ALA A 25 3.92 7.41 -7.12
CA ALA A 25 3.38 6.07 -7.31
C ALA A 25 2.22 5.75 -6.36
N ALA A 26 1.49 4.68 -6.69
CA ALA A 26 0.45 4.10 -5.85
C ALA A 26 0.86 2.67 -5.44
N TYR A 27 0.59 2.32 -4.19
CA TYR A 27 0.95 1.01 -3.63
C TYR A 27 -0.26 0.35 -2.99
N LEU A 28 -0.29 -0.98 -3.08
CA LEU A 28 -1.32 -1.81 -2.49
C LEU A 28 -0.71 -2.62 -1.34
N LEU A 29 -1.27 -2.48 -0.14
CA LEU A 29 -0.91 -3.23 1.05
C LEU A 29 -2.07 -4.16 1.41
N ASP A 30 -1.78 -5.45 1.54
CA ASP A 30 -2.73 -6.46 1.99
C ASP A 30 -2.22 -7.10 3.28
N ASN A 31 -3.02 -7.01 4.34
CA ASN A 31 -2.68 -7.57 5.65
C ASN A 31 -3.55 -8.77 6.07
N GLY A 32 -4.37 -9.33 5.16
CA GLY A 32 -5.31 -10.39 5.50
C GLY A 32 -6.74 -9.92 5.73
N ILE A 33 -6.91 -8.71 6.27
CA ILE A 33 -8.20 -8.18 6.73
C ILE A 33 -8.59 -6.95 5.90
N TYR A 34 -7.65 -6.02 5.76
CA TYR A 34 -7.78 -4.77 5.03
C TYR A 34 -6.91 -4.80 3.78
N LEU A 35 -7.44 -4.17 2.74
CA LEU A 35 -6.71 -3.90 1.52
C LEU A 35 -6.54 -2.39 1.45
N ILE A 36 -5.31 -1.90 1.62
CA ILE A 36 -5.03 -0.47 1.74
C ILE A 36 -4.30 -0.01 0.49
N MET A 37 -4.81 1.03 -0.14
CA MET A 37 -4.21 1.68 -1.28
C MET A 37 -3.59 3.00 -0.83
N TRP A 38 -2.27 3.04 -0.78
CA TRP A 38 -1.55 4.28 -0.53
C TRP A 38 -1.31 5.00 -1.85
N ILE A 39 -1.64 6.29 -1.89
CA ILE A 39 -1.50 7.14 -3.07
C ILE A 39 -0.48 8.23 -2.79
N GLY A 40 0.60 8.25 -3.56
CA GLY A 40 1.63 9.27 -3.48
C GLY A 40 1.09 10.68 -3.77
N PRO A 41 1.66 11.73 -3.15
CA PRO A 41 1.17 13.09 -3.29
C PRO A 41 1.37 13.67 -4.70
N ASN A 42 2.34 13.15 -5.45
CA ASN A 42 2.72 13.62 -6.78
C ASN A 42 2.20 12.72 -7.91
N ILE A 43 1.30 11.78 -7.61
CA ILE A 43 0.67 10.97 -8.66
C ILE A 43 -0.16 11.87 -9.58
N SER A 44 -0.25 11.52 -10.86
CA SER A 44 -0.95 12.36 -11.83
C SER A 44 -2.46 12.41 -11.56
N SER A 45 -3.05 13.59 -11.75
CA SER A 45 -4.49 13.82 -11.61
C SER A 45 -5.31 12.97 -12.58
N GLU A 46 -4.77 12.69 -13.77
CA GLU A 46 -5.39 11.81 -14.77
C GLU A 46 -5.49 10.38 -14.25
N TRP A 47 -4.44 9.89 -13.56
CA TRP A 47 -4.47 8.55 -12.96
C TRP A 47 -5.52 8.48 -11.84
N ILE A 48 -5.56 9.49 -10.96
CA ILE A 48 -6.55 9.58 -9.88
C ILE A 48 -7.97 9.59 -10.47
N GLN A 49 -8.21 10.40 -11.51
CA GLN A 49 -9.51 10.47 -12.18
C GLN A 49 -9.86 9.14 -12.86
N ALA A 50 -8.91 8.49 -13.54
CA ALA A 50 -9.13 7.20 -14.18
C ALA A 50 -9.51 6.12 -13.15
N VAL A 51 -8.86 6.12 -11.99
CA VAL A 51 -9.04 5.10 -10.94
C VAL A 51 -10.28 5.34 -10.09
N PHE A 52 -10.53 6.59 -9.69
CA PHE A 52 -11.56 6.93 -8.71
C PHE A 52 -12.77 7.67 -9.30
N ASN A 53 -12.68 8.14 -10.56
CA ASN A 53 -13.71 8.93 -11.25
C ASN A 53 -14.24 10.12 -10.45
N VAL A 54 -13.32 10.81 -9.76
CA VAL A 54 -13.61 11.99 -8.94
C VAL A 54 -13.60 13.26 -9.78
N GLN A 55 -14.46 14.22 -9.44
CA GLN A 55 -14.52 15.52 -10.13
C GLN A 55 -13.30 16.39 -9.86
N ASN A 56 -12.70 16.27 -8.67
CA ASN A 56 -11.52 17.03 -8.27
C ASN A 56 -10.43 16.07 -7.72
N PRO A 57 -9.47 15.64 -8.56
CA PRO A 57 -8.37 14.76 -8.17
C PRO A 57 -7.45 15.30 -7.05
N GLU A 58 -7.37 16.61 -6.88
CA GLU A 58 -6.51 17.22 -5.87
C GLU A 58 -7.16 17.20 -4.47
N HIS A 59 -8.49 17.31 -4.40
CA HIS A 59 -9.22 17.52 -3.15
C HIS A 59 -10.31 16.48 -2.87
N PHE A 60 -10.19 15.26 -3.43
CA PHE A 60 -11.17 14.22 -3.17
C PHE A 60 -11.03 13.63 -1.75
N GLU A 61 -12.15 13.22 -1.18
CA GLU A 61 -12.19 12.58 0.14
C GLU A 61 -11.78 11.10 0.01
N SER A 62 -10.49 10.82 0.17
CA SER A 62 -9.88 9.47 0.11
C SER A 62 -10.58 8.46 1.03
N GLU A 63 -10.93 8.88 2.25
CA GLU A 63 -11.59 8.04 3.24
C GLU A 63 -12.99 7.56 2.80
N LYS A 64 -13.65 8.25 1.85
CA LYS A 64 -14.97 7.86 1.33
C LYS A 64 -14.91 6.86 0.18
N ILE A 65 -13.71 6.51 -0.29
CA ILE A 65 -13.54 5.54 -1.38
C ILE A 65 -13.49 4.14 -0.79
N TYR A 66 -14.51 3.34 -1.07
CA TYR A 66 -14.67 2.00 -0.51
C TYR A 66 -14.69 0.88 -1.54
N ASP A 67 -15.08 1.20 -2.77
CA ASP A 67 -15.09 0.26 -3.89
C ASP A 67 -14.60 0.98 -5.15
N LEU A 68 -13.77 0.28 -5.92
CA LEU A 68 -13.39 0.72 -7.25
C LEU A 68 -14.48 0.26 -8.20
N CYS A 69 -15.26 1.22 -8.69
CA CYS A 69 -16.22 0.96 -9.74
C CYS A 69 -15.44 0.70 -11.03
N ASN A 70 -15.90 -0.28 -11.81
CA ASN A 70 -15.27 -0.70 -13.06
C ASN A 70 -15.53 0.37 -14.14
N PHE A 71 -14.87 1.52 -14.01
CA PHE A 71 -15.00 2.64 -14.92
C PHE A 71 -14.52 2.22 -16.32
N ASP A 72 -15.02 2.89 -17.36
CA ASP A 72 -14.68 2.54 -18.74
C ASP A 72 -13.30 3.09 -19.13
N ASN A 73 -12.27 2.61 -18.46
CA ASN A 73 -10.87 2.87 -18.79
C ASN A 73 -10.01 1.66 -18.44
N GLU A 74 -8.84 1.58 -19.09
CA GLU A 74 -7.95 0.43 -18.94
C GLU A 74 -7.36 0.35 -17.52
N ILE A 75 -6.97 1.49 -16.93
CA ILE A 75 -6.31 1.55 -15.62
C ILE A 75 -7.21 1.00 -14.51
N SER A 76 -8.46 1.44 -14.44
CA SER A 76 -9.44 0.99 -13.45
C SER A 76 -9.80 -0.48 -13.62
N ARG A 77 -9.95 -0.95 -14.86
CA ARG A 77 -10.22 -2.35 -15.19
C ARG A 77 -9.09 -3.26 -14.73
N ASN A 78 -7.87 -2.85 -15.02
CA ASN A 78 -6.66 -3.58 -14.66
C ASN A 78 -6.47 -3.66 -13.15
N LEU A 79 -6.71 -2.55 -12.45
CA LEU A 79 -6.71 -2.50 -10.99
C LEU A 79 -7.82 -3.38 -10.39
N CYS A 80 -9.03 -3.35 -10.94
CA CYS A 80 -10.12 -4.24 -10.53
C CYS A 80 -9.75 -5.72 -10.68
N ILE A 81 -9.08 -6.10 -11.78
CA ILE A 81 -8.59 -7.46 -12.00
C ILE A 81 -7.55 -7.83 -10.93
N LEU A 82 -6.60 -6.95 -10.65
CA LEU A 82 -5.59 -7.16 -9.60
C LEU A 82 -6.25 -7.42 -8.24
N LEU A 83 -7.19 -6.57 -7.83
CA LEU A 83 -7.89 -6.68 -6.54
C LEU A 83 -8.73 -7.95 -6.46
N LYS A 84 -9.41 -8.32 -7.56
CA LYS A 84 -10.14 -9.60 -7.64
C LYS A 84 -9.21 -10.79 -7.48
N LYS A 85 -8.04 -10.78 -8.11
CA LYS A 85 -7.04 -11.85 -7.96
C LYS A 85 -6.50 -11.92 -6.53
N VAL A 86 -6.20 -10.78 -5.90
CA VAL A 86 -5.72 -10.72 -4.50
C VAL A 86 -6.77 -11.29 -3.55
N ARG A 87 -8.05 -10.96 -3.77
CA ARG A 87 -9.18 -11.46 -2.96
C ARG A 87 -9.54 -12.93 -3.22
N LYS A 88 -9.19 -13.51 -4.38
CA LYS A 88 -9.63 -14.86 -4.81
C LYS A 88 -9.27 -15.97 -3.81
N ASN A 89 -8.14 -15.84 -3.12
CA ASN A 89 -7.64 -16.87 -2.19
C ASN A 89 -7.99 -16.59 -0.72
N ARG A 90 -8.95 -15.69 -0.45
CA ARG A 90 -9.29 -15.27 0.91
C ARG A 90 -10.72 -15.65 1.29
N TRP A 91 -10.90 -16.05 2.54
CA TRP A 91 -12.21 -16.43 3.10
C TRP A 91 -13.10 -15.24 3.43
N HIS A 92 -12.54 -14.03 3.53
CA HIS A 92 -13.26 -12.81 3.88
C HIS A 92 -13.06 -11.73 2.82
N TYR A 93 -14.09 -10.89 2.61
CA TYR A 93 -14.00 -9.73 1.72
C TYR A 93 -13.24 -8.60 2.40
N SER A 94 -11.98 -8.39 2.00
CA SER A 94 -11.17 -7.27 2.49
C SER A 94 -11.62 -5.95 1.84
N ARG A 95 -12.17 -5.05 2.64
CA ARG A 95 -12.58 -3.70 2.21
C ARG A 95 -11.36 -2.91 1.72
N LEU A 96 -11.53 -2.16 0.63
CA LEU A 96 -10.50 -1.25 0.15
C LEU A 96 -10.54 0.03 0.99
N LEU A 97 -9.37 0.49 1.42
CA LEU A 97 -9.18 1.78 2.11
C LEU A 97 -8.16 2.58 1.30
N VAL A 98 -8.48 3.82 0.95
CA VAL A 98 -7.54 4.72 0.27
C VAL A 98 -6.91 5.65 1.30
N VAL A 99 -5.60 5.81 1.24
CA VAL A 99 -4.81 6.62 2.17
C VAL A 99 -3.88 7.53 1.36
N ARG A 100 -3.86 8.83 1.69
CA ARG A 100 -2.89 9.79 1.18
C ARG A 100 -2.02 10.34 2.32
N PRO A 101 -0.81 10.82 2.03
CA PRO A 101 -0.03 11.57 3.00
C PRO A 101 -0.79 12.80 3.50
N GLY A 102 -0.81 13.01 4.81
CA GLY A 102 -1.58 14.04 5.50
C GLY A 102 -2.96 13.58 6.00
N ASP A 103 -3.47 12.45 5.54
CA ASP A 103 -4.73 11.89 6.04
C ASP A 103 -4.55 11.39 7.49
N LYS A 104 -5.62 11.43 8.29
CA LYS A 104 -5.61 10.84 9.65
C LYS A 104 -5.34 9.33 9.60
N SER A 105 -5.78 8.68 8.54
CA SER A 105 -5.56 7.26 8.26
C SER A 105 -4.09 6.93 7.95
N GLU A 106 -3.25 7.91 7.58
CA GLU A 106 -1.82 7.70 7.31
C GLU A 106 -1.09 7.21 8.56
N LEU A 107 -1.42 7.76 9.74
CA LEU A 107 -0.80 7.33 11.00
C LEU A 107 -1.07 5.85 11.29
N TRP A 108 -2.27 5.38 10.93
CA TRP A 108 -2.62 3.96 11.05
C TRP A 108 -1.92 3.13 9.98
N PHE A 109 -1.84 3.63 8.74
CA PHE A 109 -1.11 2.98 7.65
C PHE A 109 0.37 2.75 7.98
N ARG A 110 1.04 3.74 8.59
CA ARG A 110 2.44 3.63 9.04
C ARG A 110 2.68 2.47 10.00
N ARG A 111 1.67 2.00 10.73
CA ARG A 111 1.80 0.83 11.62
C ARG A 111 2.01 -0.48 10.86
N PHE A 112 1.66 -0.53 9.57
CA PHE A 112 1.92 -1.68 8.72
C PHE A 112 3.32 -1.66 8.08
N MET A 113 4.09 -0.58 8.25
CA MET A 113 5.50 -0.52 7.86
C MET A 113 6.36 -1.19 8.92
N VAL A 114 6.28 -2.52 8.95
CA VAL A 114 6.88 -3.36 10.00
C VAL A 114 8.40 -3.31 10.05
N GLU A 115 9.06 -2.81 8.98
CA GLU A 115 10.51 -2.64 8.98
C GLU A 115 10.95 -1.33 9.66
N ASP A 116 10.03 -0.36 9.77
CA ASP A 116 10.30 0.96 10.33
C ASP A 116 10.02 1.02 11.83
N ARG A 117 10.47 2.11 12.46
CA ARG A 117 10.06 2.45 13.83
C ARG A 117 8.61 2.93 13.83
N CYS A 118 7.74 2.16 14.47
CA CYS A 118 6.29 2.39 14.48
C CYS A 118 5.88 3.51 15.46
N SER A 119 6.54 3.62 16.62
CA SER A 119 6.41 4.73 17.58
C SER A 119 7.42 4.65 18.73
N GLY A 120 7.72 5.79 19.37
CA GLY A 120 8.48 5.89 20.63
C GLY A 120 9.79 5.09 20.64
N ASN A 121 9.84 4.05 21.49
CA ASN A 121 11.00 3.17 21.72
C ASN A 121 10.99 1.89 20.87
N SER A 122 10.10 1.76 19.89
CA SER A 122 10.11 0.59 18.99
C SER A 122 11.41 0.54 18.17
N ILE A 123 11.95 -0.66 18.02
CA ILE A 123 13.21 -0.93 17.34
C ILE A 123 12.90 -1.29 15.88
N SER A 124 13.59 -0.69 14.93
CA SER A 124 13.46 -1.05 13.50
C SER A 124 13.99 -2.46 13.24
N TYR A 125 13.65 -3.03 12.07
CA TYR A 125 14.16 -4.34 11.68
C TYR A 125 15.70 -4.41 11.71
N THR A 126 16.37 -3.37 11.22
CA THR A 126 17.84 -3.31 11.17
C THR A 126 18.48 -3.27 12.56
N GLU A 127 17.87 -2.55 13.50
CA GLU A 127 18.37 -2.44 14.87
C GLU A 127 18.11 -3.71 15.67
N TYR A 128 16.99 -4.39 15.42
CA TYR A 128 16.71 -5.70 16.02
C TYR A 128 17.75 -6.74 15.59
N LEU A 129 18.11 -6.77 14.30
CA LEU A 129 19.20 -7.64 13.82
C LEU A 129 20.53 -7.31 14.51
N CYS A 130 20.84 -6.02 14.70
CA CYS A 130 22.04 -5.61 15.43
C CYS A 130 22.01 -6.06 16.90
N HIS A 131 20.85 -5.97 17.56
CA HIS A 131 20.65 -6.44 18.93
C HIS A 131 20.92 -7.95 19.06
N ILE A 132 20.29 -8.76 18.20
CA ILE A 132 20.49 -10.22 18.19
C ILE A 132 21.94 -10.58 17.90
N HIS A 133 22.59 -9.90 16.94
CA HIS A 133 24.00 -10.14 16.64
C HIS A 133 24.90 -9.89 17.86
N LYS A 134 24.63 -8.82 18.63
CA LYS A 134 25.37 -8.50 19.86
C LYS A 134 25.14 -9.55 20.95
N GLU A 135 23.91 -9.97 21.18
CA GLU A 135 23.60 -11.01 22.17
C GLU A 135 24.28 -12.34 21.84
N VAL A 136 24.16 -12.80 20.60
CA VAL A 136 24.80 -14.05 20.16
C VAL A 136 26.33 -13.96 20.31
N SER A 137 26.93 -12.84 19.92
CA SER A 137 28.38 -12.63 20.06
C SER A 137 28.84 -12.62 21.53
N SER A 138 27.99 -12.14 22.44
CA SER A 138 28.28 -12.10 23.88
C SER A 138 28.10 -13.45 24.58
N LEU A 139 27.32 -14.37 24.02
CA LEU A 139 27.14 -15.73 24.57
C LEU A 139 28.26 -16.69 24.12
N LEU A 140 28.96 -16.34 23.03
CA LEU A 140 30.06 -17.12 22.46
C LEU A 140 31.44 -16.70 22.97
N HIS A 141 31.53 -15.63 23.76
CA HIS A 141 32.71 -15.20 24.51
C HIS A 141 32.47 -15.37 26.01
#